data_AF-A0A0D2QED6-F1
#
_entry.id   AF-A0A0D2QED6-F1
#
_cell.length_a   1.000
_cell.length_b   1.000
_cell.length_c   1.000
_cell.angle_alpha   90.00
_cell.angle_beta   90.00
_cell.angle_gamma   90.00
#
_symmetry.space_group_name_H-M   'P 1'
#
loop_
_entity.id
_entity.type
_entity.pdbx_description
1 polymer ?
#
loop_
_entity_poly.entity_id
_entity_poly.type
_entity_poly.pdbx_seq_one_letter_code
_entity_poly.pdbx_strand_id
1 'polypeptide(L)'
;MAFKDITNEFQEAVEKRRSSIPDAKRRKVVKQSKGEDEKGTIDKAYVSEAYNVLTHIHTLTRMLASVRTAYLNIDSRSSPLSRQGSRNIDLSEGILSWSNIRHLTNEERDQIDLQARVILKKCSERVKEMEALEKRRVELVASKTNPLTRLLPARLRQDESTLSSDVVAAHHSSITWYLTRRLAEASQTQKELQEERVKRQLERTKSLGSGAAQEVVLMGTREISSIGQSSPAKAPGGWLESTIAATIGAPLPAQDTQRRIPAYSPAPSLYVSDDDDDEIELSASQIMQFEQENANILKNVQDTLESVQQAEARLMDISALQMELVTHLTRQTELTDQLYEDAIMTTTTVEKGNEQLKEAKRRAKDGRLFILIFLIGASFSLLFLHYY
;
A
#
# COMPACT_ATOMS: atom_id res chain seq x y z
N MET A 1 15.81 29.61 -14.79
CA MET A 1 15.96 29.62 -16.26
C MET A 1 14.58 29.92 -16.84
N ALA A 2 14.42 31.04 -17.56
CA ALA A 2 13.17 31.35 -18.24
C ALA A 2 13.04 30.45 -19.48
N PHE A 3 11.98 29.66 -19.56
CA PHE A 3 11.68 28.88 -20.76
C PHE A 3 11.26 29.83 -21.87
N LYS A 4 12.00 29.81 -22.99
CA LYS A 4 11.63 30.53 -24.22
C LYS A 4 10.61 29.66 -24.97
N ASP A 5 9.40 30.17 -25.12
CA ASP A 5 8.37 29.48 -25.90
C ASP A 5 8.65 29.64 -27.40
N ILE A 6 9.12 28.55 -28.02
CA ILE A 6 9.49 28.46 -29.44
C ILE A 6 8.37 27.84 -30.30
N THR A 7 7.16 27.70 -29.74
CA THR A 7 6.05 26.99 -30.39
C THR A 7 5.66 27.64 -31.72
N ASN A 8 5.66 28.98 -31.79
CA ASN A 8 5.30 29.71 -33.01
C ASN A 8 6.37 29.57 -34.12
N GLU A 9 7.66 29.66 -33.77
CA GLU A 9 8.75 29.44 -34.73
C GLU A 9 8.72 28.02 -35.32
N PHE A 10 8.37 27.04 -34.49
CA PHE A 10 8.20 25.66 -34.93
C PHE A 10 7.02 25.52 -35.91
N GLN A 11 5.86 26.12 -35.61
CA GLN A 11 4.69 26.07 -36.49
C GLN A 11 4.97 26.71 -37.86
N GLU A 12 5.64 27.87 -37.88
CA GLU A 12 6.02 28.54 -39.13
C GLU A 12 6.99 27.70 -39.96
N ALA A 13 7.99 27.07 -39.31
CA ALA A 13 8.92 26.16 -39.99
C ALA A 13 8.22 24.93 -40.58
N VAL A 14 7.21 24.39 -39.90
CA VAL A 14 6.40 23.26 -40.38
C VAL A 14 5.56 23.66 -41.60
N GLU A 15 4.91 24.83 -41.58
CA GLU A 15 4.12 25.32 -42.71
C GLU A 15 5.00 25.59 -43.95
N LYS A 16 6.16 26.20 -43.73
CA LYS A 16 7.15 26.43 -44.79
C LYS A 16 7.64 25.12 -45.41
N ARG A 17 7.90 24.09 -44.58
CA ARG A 17 8.21 22.74 -45.07
C ARG A 17 7.04 22.10 -45.82
N ARG A 18 5.81 22.26 -45.33
CA ARG A 18 4.59 21.69 -45.93
C ARG A 18 4.31 22.27 -47.32
N SER A 19 4.55 23.57 -47.50
CA SER A 19 4.41 24.23 -48.81
C SER A 19 5.49 23.80 -49.82
N SER A 20 6.69 23.43 -49.37
CA SER A 20 7.81 23.01 -50.23
C SER A 20 7.70 21.58 -50.80
N ILE A 21 6.74 20.77 -50.34
CA ILE A 21 6.58 19.37 -50.76
C ILE A 21 5.47 19.32 -51.84
N PRO A 22 5.75 18.83 -53.07
CA PRO A 22 4.76 18.76 -54.14
C PRO A 22 3.60 17.79 -53.80
N ASP A 23 2.37 18.17 -54.19
CA ASP A 23 1.10 17.48 -53.88
C ASP A 23 1.11 15.96 -54.16
N ALA A 24 1.85 15.50 -55.18
CA ALA A 24 1.96 14.08 -55.53
C ALA A 24 2.65 13.20 -54.47
N LYS A 25 3.34 13.79 -53.49
CA LYS A 25 3.92 13.10 -52.31
C LYS A 25 3.17 13.37 -51.02
N ARG A 26 2.06 14.14 -51.06
CA ARG A 26 1.09 14.15 -49.97
C ARG A 26 0.43 12.78 -50.00
N ARG A 27 1.09 11.80 -49.36
CA ARG A 27 0.47 10.54 -48.99
C ARG A 27 -0.84 10.96 -48.33
N LYS A 28 -1.97 10.77 -49.02
CA LYS A 28 -3.30 10.91 -48.41
C LYS A 28 -3.15 10.16 -47.10
N VAL A 29 -3.23 10.88 -45.99
CA VAL A 29 -3.35 10.25 -44.68
C VAL A 29 -4.53 9.34 -44.85
N VAL A 30 -4.23 8.05 -44.98
CA VAL A 30 -5.23 7.03 -45.25
C VAL A 30 -6.23 7.21 -44.13
N LYS A 31 -7.48 7.45 -44.51
CA LYS A 31 -8.59 7.68 -43.59
C LYS A 31 -8.45 6.64 -42.47
N GLN A 32 -8.14 7.14 -41.28
CA GLN A 32 -7.91 6.37 -40.05
C GLN A 32 -8.96 5.27 -40.01
N SER A 33 -8.50 4.03 -40.03
CA SER A 33 -9.40 2.89 -40.09
C SER A 33 -10.20 2.85 -38.78
N LYS A 34 -11.47 2.47 -38.85
CA LYS A 34 -12.40 2.41 -37.70
C LYS A 34 -11.83 1.65 -36.47
N GLY A 35 -10.80 0.81 -36.65
CA GLY A 35 -10.12 0.07 -35.59
C GLY A 35 -8.97 0.81 -34.87
N GLU A 36 -8.49 1.95 -35.37
CA GLU A 36 -7.53 2.82 -34.64
C GLU A 36 -8.26 3.67 -33.60
N ASP A 37 -9.51 4.09 -33.88
CA ASP A 37 -10.37 4.78 -32.93
C ASP A 37 -10.71 3.90 -31.72
N GLU A 38 -11.04 2.61 -31.94
CA GLU A 38 -11.30 1.66 -30.86
C GLU A 38 -10.05 1.45 -29.97
N LYS A 39 -8.86 1.28 -30.55
CA LYS A 39 -7.60 1.12 -29.80
C LYS A 39 -7.31 2.34 -28.90
N GLY A 40 -7.49 3.55 -29.45
CA GLY A 40 -7.33 4.80 -28.70
C GLY A 40 -8.38 5.01 -27.61
N THR A 41 -9.61 4.51 -27.78
CA THR A 41 -10.62 4.56 -26.71
C THR A 41 -10.30 3.63 -25.55
N ILE A 42 -9.78 2.42 -25.83
CA ILE A 42 -9.35 1.47 -24.80
C ILE A 42 -8.18 2.06 -23.99
N ASP A 43 -7.21 2.69 -24.65
CA ASP A 43 -6.07 3.31 -23.98
C ASP A 43 -6.48 4.46 -23.08
N LYS A 44 -7.38 5.33 -23.55
CA LYS A 44 -7.92 6.43 -22.75
C LYS A 44 -8.72 5.91 -21.56
N ALA A 45 -9.54 4.88 -21.75
CA ALA A 45 -10.31 4.26 -20.68
C ALA A 45 -9.37 3.64 -19.63
N TYR A 46 -8.35 2.89 -20.07
CA TYR A 46 -7.34 2.29 -19.21
C TYR A 46 -6.62 3.33 -18.35
N VAL A 47 -6.12 4.40 -18.97
CA VAL A 47 -5.40 5.47 -18.25
C VAL A 47 -6.34 6.24 -17.31
N SER A 48 -7.58 6.52 -17.73
CA SER A 48 -8.56 7.19 -16.86
C SER A 48 -8.86 6.34 -15.61
N GLU A 49 -8.94 5.02 -15.78
CA GLU A 49 -9.16 4.13 -14.67
C GLU A 49 -7.95 4.05 -13.74
N ALA A 50 -6.75 4.04 -14.30
CA ALA A 50 -5.52 4.10 -13.53
C ALA A 50 -5.49 5.31 -12.58
N TYR A 51 -5.91 6.49 -13.06
CA TYR A 51 -6.00 7.70 -12.24
C TYR A 51 -7.09 7.60 -11.16
N ASN A 52 -8.23 6.97 -11.46
CA ASN A 52 -9.29 6.72 -10.47
C ASN A 52 -8.76 5.84 -9.32
N VAL A 53 -8.13 4.71 -9.67
CA VAL A 53 -7.51 3.80 -8.69
C VAL A 53 -6.42 4.51 -7.88
N LEU A 54 -5.55 5.27 -8.54
CA LEU A 54 -4.51 6.04 -7.87
C LEU A 54 -5.09 7.05 -6.87
N THR A 55 -6.17 7.73 -7.24
CA THR A 55 -6.86 8.68 -6.36
C THR A 55 -7.40 7.98 -5.12
N HIS A 56 -8.04 6.82 -5.28
CA HIS A 56 -8.53 6.03 -4.16
C HIS A 56 -7.41 5.54 -3.23
N ILE A 57 -6.30 5.02 -3.79
CA ILE A 57 -5.14 4.60 -3.00
C ILE A 57 -4.56 5.79 -2.24
N HIS A 58 -4.39 6.93 -2.89
CA HIS A 58 -3.80 8.13 -2.28
C HIS A 58 -4.67 8.70 -1.15
N THR A 59 -5.99 8.76 -1.36
CA THR A 59 -6.94 9.17 -0.32
C THR A 59 -6.89 8.23 0.86
N LEU A 60 -6.85 6.91 0.63
CA LEU A 60 -6.73 5.90 1.67
C LEU A 60 -5.42 6.04 2.45
N THR A 61 -4.28 6.12 1.77
CA THR A 61 -2.97 6.27 2.43
C THR A 61 -2.90 7.54 3.27
N ARG A 62 -3.44 8.66 2.77
CA ARG A 62 -3.51 9.92 3.53
C ARG A 62 -4.44 9.82 4.73
N MET A 63 -5.60 9.20 4.58
CA MET A 63 -6.52 8.97 5.68
C MET A 63 -5.84 8.13 6.77
N LEU A 64 -5.27 6.97 6.43
CA LEU A 64 -4.56 6.08 7.37
C LEU A 64 -3.44 6.81 8.12
N ALA A 65 -2.67 7.66 7.43
CA ALA A 65 -1.65 8.47 8.06
C ALA A 65 -2.23 9.49 9.05
N SER A 66 -3.34 10.14 8.71
CA SER A 66 -3.98 11.15 9.58
C SER A 66 -4.63 10.54 10.83
N VAL A 67 -5.23 9.35 10.71
CA VAL A 67 -5.92 8.70 11.83
C VAL A 67 -4.98 7.88 12.71
N ARG A 68 -3.74 7.60 12.28
CA ARG A 68 -2.76 6.76 13.03
C ARG A 68 -2.68 7.12 14.51
N THR A 69 -2.52 8.39 14.84
CA THR A 69 -2.36 8.81 16.25
C THR A 69 -3.63 8.58 17.06
N ALA A 70 -4.79 9.02 16.55
CA ALA A 70 -6.09 8.83 17.19
C ALA A 70 -6.52 7.36 17.28
N TYR A 71 -6.13 6.56 16.29
CA TYR A 71 -6.44 5.14 16.19
C TYR A 71 -5.67 4.33 17.23
N LEU A 72 -4.37 4.62 17.41
CA LEU A 72 -3.49 3.90 18.35
C LEU A 72 -3.67 4.35 19.81
N ASN A 73 -4.23 5.54 20.05
CA ASN A 73 -4.60 6.01 21.38
C ASN A 73 -5.82 5.23 21.91
N ILE A 74 -5.57 4.14 22.62
CA ILE A 74 -6.59 3.29 23.25
C ILE A 74 -6.97 3.77 24.67
N ASP A 75 -6.25 4.77 25.19
CA ASP A 75 -6.51 5.31 26.53
C ASP A 75 -7.87 6.01 26.62
N SER A 76 -8.82 5.24 27.14
CA SER A 76 -10.20 5.60 27.45
C SER A 76 -10.30 6.46 28.71
N ARG A 77 -9.42 7.45 28.89
CA ARG A 77 -9.78 8.58 29.75
C ARG A 77 -10.59 9.55 28.90
N SER A 78 -11.75 9.08 28.41
CA SER A 78 -12.71 9.93 27.74
C SER A 78 -13.14 10.98 28.75
N SER A 79 -12.76 12.23 28.50
CA SER A 79 -13.34 13.36 29.21
C SER A 79 -14.87 13.28 29.04
N PRO A 80 -15.65 13.17 30.13
CA PRO A 80 -17.08 12.88 30.06
C PRO A 80 -17.92 14.01 29.43
N LEU A 81 -17.29 15.11 28.97
CA LEU A 81 -17.98 16.23 28.33
C LEU A 81 -18.00 16.19 26.79
N SER A 82 -17.28 15.28 26.12
CA SER A 82 -17.28 15.25 24.65
C SER A 82 -18.39 14.36 24.10
N ARG A 83 -19.64 14.83 24.23
CA ARG A 83 -20.81 14.28 23.54
C ARG A 83 -20.78 14.70 22.06
N GLN A 84 -19.79 14.24 21.31
CA GLN A 84 -19.82 14.33 19.85
C GLN A 84 -20.72 13.19 19.36
N GLY A 85 -21.86 13.54 18.78
CA GLY A 85 -22.80 12.58 18.19
C GLY A 85 -22.12 11.72 17.13
N SER A 86 -22.62 10.50 16.92
CA SER A 86 -22.12 9.53 15.95
C SER A 86 -21.83 10.23 14.62
N ARG A 87 -20.56 10.43 14.31
CA ARG A 87 -20.18 10.95 13.00
C ARG A 87 -20.38 9.82 12.01
N ASN A 88 -21.20 10.04 10.99
CA ASN A 88 -21.16 9.16 9.82
C ASN A 88 -19.80 9.38 9.17
N ILE A 89 -18.92 8.42 9.34
CA ILE A 89 -17.57 8.47 8.81
C ILE A 89 -17.66 8.24 7.30
N ASP A 90 -17.72 9.33 6.54
CA ASP A 90 -17.64 9.27 5.07
C ASP A 90 -16.19 9.52 4.60
N LEU A 91 -15.65 8.54 3.87
CA LEU A 91 -14.34 8.58 3.23
C LEU A 91 -14.24 9.67 2.16
N SER A 92 -15.38 10.16 1.67
CA SER A 92 -15.45 11.25 0.68
C SER A 92 -15.28 12.63 1.32
N GLU A 93 -15.46 12.76 2.64
CA GLU A 93 -15.23 14.01 3.33
C GLU A 93 -13.73 14.33 3.32
N GLY A 94 -13.43 15.56 2.88
CA GLY A 94 -12.06 16.01 2.67
C GLY A 94 -11.16 15.83 3.90
N ILE A 95 -9.86 15.80 3.61
CA ILE A 95 -8.72 15.58 4.52
C ILE A 95 -8.83 16.27 5.90
N LEU A 96 -9.57 17.38 6.00
CA LEU A 96 -9.79 18.16 7.21
C LEU A 96 -10.72 17.49 8.24
N SER A 97 -11.60 16.57 7.82
CA SER A 97 -12.50 15.85 8.72
C SER A 97 -11.71 14.91 9.64
N TRP A 98 -10.64 14.31 9.11
CA TRP A 98 -9.84 13.29 9.79
C TRP A 98 -8.71 13.84 10.66
N SER A 99 -8.14 15.00 10.32
CA SER A 99 -7.02 15.59 11.08
C SER A 99 -7.43 16.19 12.43
N ASN A 100 -8.72 16.51 12.62
CA ASN A 100 -9.23 17.12 13.85
C ASN A 100 -9.66 16.11 14.91
N ILE A 101 -9.64 14.81 14.59
CA ILE A 101 -10.09 13.75 15.50
C ILE A 101 -8.92 13.35 16.40
N ARG A 102 -9.03 13.62 17.71
CA ARG A 102 -8.00 13.26 18.70
C ARG A 102 -8.22 11.91 19.37
N HIS A 103 -9.48 11.46 19.41
CA HIS A 103 -9.88 10.20 20.02
C HIS A 103 -10.96 9.54 19.15
N LEU A 104 -10.84 8.23 18.97
CA LEU A 104 -11.83 7.38 18.30
C LEU A 104 -12.42 6.41 19.32
N THR A 105 -13.70 6.08 19.18
CA THR A 105 -14.35 4.97 19.88
C THR A 105 -13.92 3.63 19.26
N ASN A 106 -14.14 2.51 19.96
CA ASN A 106 -13.78 1.19 19.41
C ASN A 106 -14.56 0.89 18.13
N GLU A 107 -15.83 1.29 18.08
CA GLU A 107 -16.73 1.11 16.93
C GLU A 107 -16.30 1.97 15.73
N GLU A 108 -15.89 3.22 15.94
CA GLU A 108 -15.35 4.07 14.86
C GLU A 108 -14.05 3.49 14.29
N ARG A 109 -13.18 2.90 15.13
CA ARG A 109 -11.98 2.20 14.65
C ARG A 109 -12.34 0.99 13.79
N ASP A 110 -13.34 0.22 14.19
CA ASP A 110 -13.84 -0.93 13.42
C ASP A 110 -14.42 -0.52 12.06
N GLN A 111 -15.12 0.61 12.03
CA GLN A 111 -15.65 1.18 10.79
C GLN A 111 -14.52 1.61 9.84
N ILE A 112 -13.48 2.26 10.37
CA ILE A 112 -12.29 2.64 9.58
C ILE A 112 -11.61 1.39 9.01
N ASP A 113 -11.45 0.34 9.80
CA ASP A 113 -10.86 -0.93 9.36
C ASP A 113 -11.66 -1.60 8.24
N LEU A 114 -12.98 -1.64 8.38
CA LEU A 114 -13.88 -2.20 7.39
C LEU A 114 -13.83 -1.40 6.09
N GLN A 115 -13.90 -0.07 6.18
CA GLN A 115 -13.83 0.84 5.04
C GLN A 115 -12.50 0.74 4.30
N ALA A 116 -11.37 0.76 5.01
CA ALA A 116 -10.05 0.61 4.42
C ALA A 116 -9.92 -0.72 3.66
N ARG A 117 -10.42 -1.82 4.26
CA ARG A 117 -10.42 -3.14 3.64
C ARG A 117 -11.24 -3.19 2.36
N VAL A 118 -12.46 -2.63 2.37
CA VAL A 118 -13.33 -2.58 1.20
C VAL A 118 -12.66 -1.80 0.06
N ILE A 119 -12.02 -0.67 0.37
CA ILE A 119 -11.28 0.12 -0.64
C ILE A 119 -10.11 -0.68 -1.20
N LEU A 120 -9.27 -1.30 -0.36
CA LEU A 120 -8.13 -2.10 -0.83
C LEU A 120 -8.59 -3.25 -1.74
N LYS A 121 -9.66 -3.96 -1.36
CA LYS A 121 -10.20 -5.05 -2.17
C LYS A 121 -10.74 -4.55 -3.51
N LYS A 122 -11.51 -3.46 -3.51
CA LYS A 122 -12.04 -2.85 -4.73
C LYS A 122 -10.93 -2.35 -5.66
N CYS A 123 -9.90 -1.70 -5.12
CA CYS A 123 -8.74 -1.27 -5.90
C CYS A 123 -7.98 -2.47 -6.48
N SER A 124 -7.81 -3.55 -5.71
CA SER A 124 -7.18 -4.80 -6.18
C SER A 124 -7.96 -5.42 -7.34
N GLU A 125 -9.29 -5.53 -7.21
CA GLU A 125 -10.17 -6.02 -8.27
C GLU A 125 -10.08 -5.14 -9.53
N ARG A 126 -10.03 -3.82 -9.37
CA ARG A 126 -9.93 -2.90 -10.51
C ARG A 126 -8.58 -2.99 -11.22
N VAL A 127 -7.49 -3.17 -10.48
CA VAL A 127 -6.15 -3.44 -11.07
C VAL A 127 -6.16 -4.75 -11.87
N LYS A 128 -6.77 -5.82 -11.35
CA LYS A 128 -6.94 -7.08 -12.09
C LYS A 128 -7.77 -6.91 -13.35
N GLU A 129 -8.82 -6.09 -13.31
CA GLU A 129 -9.62 -5.80 -14.49
C GLU A 129 -8.82 -5.02 -15.54
N MET A 130 -8.02 -4.05 -15.13
CA MET A 130 -7.10 -3.33 -16.02
C MET A 130 -6.13 -4.29 -16.71
N GLU A 131 -5.56 -5.25 -15.99
CA GLU A 131 -4.70 -6.28 -16.60
C GLU A 131 -5.44 -7.18 -17.58
N ALA A 132 -6.71 -7.50 -17.31
CA ALA A 132 -7.54 -8.22 -18.26
C ALA A 132 -7.82 -7.40 -19.53
N LEU A 133 -8.00 -6.07 -19.40
CA LEU A 133 -8.12 -5.17 -20.55
C LEU A 133 -6.85 -5.16 -21.39
N GLU A 134 -5.67 -5.14 -20.76
CA GLU A 134 -4.40 -5.20 -21.48
C GLU A 134 -4.20 -6.54 -22.19
N LYS A 135 -4.53 -7.66 -21.54
CA LYS A 135 -4.51 -8.98 -22.19
C LYS A 135 -5.41 -9.03 -23.43
N ARG A 136 -6.63 -8.51 -23.33
CA ARG A 136 -7.55 -8.39 -24.48
C ARG A 136 -6.98 -7.53 -25.59
N ARG A 137 -6.31 -6.42 -25.26
CA ARG A 137 -5.64 -5.56 -26.24
C ARG A 137 -4.54 -6.33 -26.98
N VAL A 138 -3.68 -7.03 -26.26
CA VAL A 138 -2.60 -7.83 -26.85
C VAL A 138 -3.16 -8.94 -27.75
N GLU A 139 -4.22 -9.62 -27.34
CA GLU A 139 -4.92 -10.63 -28.16
C GLU A 139 -5.52 -10.03 -29.43
N LEU A 140 -6.15 -8.85 -29.34
CA LEU A 140 -6.69 -8.14 -30.50
C LEU A 140 -5.58 -7.74 -31.47
N VAL A 141 -4.44 -7.28 -30.95
CA VAL A 141 -3.26 -6.96 -31.79
C VAL A 141 -2.70 -8.22 -32.44
N ALA A 142 -2.56 -9.32 -31.69
CA ALA A 142 -2.10 -10.60 -32.22
C ALA A 142 -3.03 -11.15 -33.31
N SER A 143 -4.35 -11.09 -33.10
CA SER A 143 -5.37 -11.53 -34.07
C SER A 143 -5.37 -10.71 -35.37
N LYS A 144 -4.96 -9.45 -35.31
CA LYS A 144 -4.84 -8.56 -36.48
C LYS A 144 -3.57 -8.82 -37.30
N THR A 145 -2.59 -9.55 -36.78
CA THR A 145 -1.39 -9.89 -37.55
C THR A 145 -1.71 -10.95 -38.61
N ASN A 146 -1.45 -10.65 -39.88
CA ASN A 146 -1.75 -11.56 -40.98
C ASN A 146 -0.92 -12.86 -40.86
N PRO A 147 -1.48 -14.06 -41.11
CA PRO A 147 -0.72 -15.31 -41.00
C PRO A 147 0.45 -15.40 -42.00
N LEU A 148 0.37 -14.65 -43.11
CA LEU A 148 1.43 -14.58 -44.13
C LEU A 148 2.65 -13.76 -43.69
N THR A 149 2.48 -12.77 -42.80
CA THR A 149 3.63 -12.06 -42.23
C THR A 149 4.40 -12.94 -41.23
N ARG A 150 3.80 -14.07 -40.81
CA ARG A 150 4.48 -15.09 -40.00
C ARG A 150 5.57 -15.87 -40.75
N LEU A 151 5.55 -15.82 -42.08
CA LEU A 151 6.53 -16.49 -42.95
C LEU A 151 7.66 -15.56 -43.39
N LEU A 152 7.53 -14.24 -43.16
CA LEU A 152 8.57 -13.29 -43.50
C LEU A 152 9.72 -13.32 -42.47
N PRO A 153 10.98 -13.05 -42.89
CA PRO A 153 12.12 -12.92 -41.99
C PRO A 153 11.88 -11.81 -40.96
N ALA A 154 12.31 -12.02 -39.70
CA ALA A 154 12.09 -11.10 -38.58
C ALA A 154 12.42 -9.62 -38.89
N ARG A 155 13.40 -9.37 -39.77
CA ARG A 155 13.81 -8.04 -40.23
C ARG A 155 12.76 -7.26 -41.05
N LEU A 156 11.75 -7.93 -41.59
CA LEU A 156 10.68 -7.33 -42.40
C LEU A 156 9.31 -7.40 -41.71
N ARG A 157 9.25 -7.91 -40.47
CA ARG A 157 8.01 -8.13 -39.70
C ARG A 157 7.66 -7.00 -38.74
N GLN A 158 8.59 -6.09 -38.45
CA GLN A 158 8.37 -4.97 -37.54
C GLN A 158 7.56 -3.88 -38.27
N ASP A 159 6.24 -4.01 -38.26
CA ASP A 159 5.33 -2.94 -38.67
C ASP A 159 5.27 -1.88 -37.55
N GLU A 160 5.32 -0.60 -37.90
CA GLU A 160 5.22 0.53 -36.95
C GLU A 160 4.06 0.41 -35.93
N SER A 161 2.97 -0.25 -36.35
CA SER A 161 1.78 -0.49 -35.52
C SER A 161 1.96 -1.56 -34.44
N THR A 162 2.82 -2.56 -34.64
CA THR A 162 3.15 -3.57 -33.62
C THR A 162 4.15 -2.99 -32.63
N LEU A 163 5.11 -2.20 -33.10
CA LEU A 163 6.10 -1.49 -32.26
C LEU A 163 5.45 -0.55 -31.25
N SER A 164 4.57 0.33 -31.74
CA SER A 164 3.80 1.22 -30.88
C SER A 164 2.88 0.44 -29.94
N SER A 165 2.47 -0.77 -30.30
CA SER A 165 1.72 -1.64 -29.40
C SER A 165 2.58 -2.20 -28.27
N ASP A 166 3.79 -2.67 -28.57
CA ASP A 166 4.70 -3.26 -27.58
C ASP A 166 5.16 -2.20 -26.56
N VAL A 167 5.45 -0.98 -27.02
CA VAL A 167 5.77 0.16 -26.14
C VAL A 167 4.57 0.53 -25.25
N VAL A 168 3.35 0.52 -25.78
CA VAL A 168 2.15 0.79 -24.97
C VAL A 168 1.89 -0.34 -23.97
N ALA A 169 2.13 -1.60 -24.35
CA ALA A 169 2.00 -2.74 -23.44
C ALA A 169 3.00 -2.64 -22.27
N ALA A 170 4.26 -2.27 -22.54
CA ALA A 170 5.26 -2.00 -21.51
C ALA A 170 4.87 -0.80 -20.61
N HIS A 171 4.28 0.25 -21.20
CA HIS A 171 3.78 1.38 -20.42
C HIS A 171 2.61 0.97 -19.52
N HIS A 172 1.63 0.24 -20.04
CA HIS A 172 0.50 -0.26 -19.25
C HIS A 172 0.95 -1.22 -18.16
N SER A 173 1.85 -2.17 -18.45
CA SER A 173 2.40 -3.06 -17.43
C SER A 173 3.09 -2.29 -16.30
N SER A 174 3.86 -1.24 -16.64
CA SER A 174 4.49 -0.36 -15.64
C SER A 174 3.49 0.42 -14.79
N ILE A 175 2.35 0.86 -15.36
CA ILE A 175 1.26 1.51 -14.63
C ILE A 175 0.64 0.53 -13.63
N THR A 176 0.26 -0.67 -14.07
CA THR A 176 -0.31 -1.69 -13.17
C THR A 176 0.67 -2.09 -12.08
N TRP A 177 1.95 -2.25 -12.41
CA TRP A 177 2.99 -2.54 -11.42
C TRP A 177 3.08 -1.43 -10.37
N TYR A 178 3.08 -0.16 -10.80
CA TYR A 178 3.10 0.99 -9.90
C TYR A 178 1.87 1.02 -8.97
N LEU A 179 0.68 0.79 -9.50
CA LEU A 179 -0.55 0.74 -8.71
C LEU A 179 -0.55 -0.42 -7.71
N THR A 180 -0.19 -1.63 -8.15
CA THR A 180 -0.06 -2.81 -7.27
C THR A 180 0.94 -2.55 -6.15
N ARG A 181 2.10 -1.94 -6.45
CA ARG A 181 3.10 -1.58 -5.46
C ARG A 181 2.54 -0.61 -4.41
N ARG A 182 1.86 0.45 -4.85
CA ARG A 182 1.25 1.44 -3.94
C ARG A 182 0.14 0.85 -3.09
N LEU A 183 -0.63 -0.08 -3.66
CA LEU A 183 -1.67 -0.82 -2.96
C LEU A 183 -1.05 -1.76 -1.91
N ALA A 184 0.04 -2.46 -2.25
CA ALA A 184 0.80 -3.28 -1.31
C ALA A 184 1.35 -2.44 -0.15
N GLU A 185 1.94 -1.27 -0.43
CA GLU A 185 2.40 -0.31 0.60
C GLU A 185 1.23 0.13 1.50
N ALA A 186 0.09 0.51 0.93
CA ALA A 186 -1.10 0.89 1.72
C ALA A 186 -1.61 -0.29 2.59
N SER A 187 -1.66 -1.50 2.04
CA SER A 187 -2.08 -2.70 2.78
C SER A 187 -1.15 -3.04 3.94
N GLN A 188 0.17 -2.83 3.77
CA GLN A 188 1.15 -2.98 4.82
C GLN A 188 0.92 -1.97 5.95
N THR A 189 0.66 -0.69 5.63
CA THR A 189 0.37 0.31 6.67
C THR A 189 -0.91 -0.01 7.45
N GLN A 190 -1.96 -0.53 6.78
CA GLN A 190 -3.18 -0.96 7.47
C GLN A 190 -2.91 -2.15 8.40
N LYS A 191 -2.15 -3.15 7.92
CA LYS A 191 -1.78 -4.32 8.72
C LYS A 191 -1.01 -3.92 9.97
N GLU A 192 0.01 -3.07 9.85
CA GLU A 192 0.80 -2.59 11.00
C GLU A 192 -0.10 -1.91 12.05
N LEU A 193 -1.06 -1.09 11.62
CA LEU A 193 -2.03 -0.47 12.53
C LEU A 193 -2.89 -1.52 13.24
N GLN A 194 -3.35 -2.55 12.53
CA GLN A 194 -4.18 -3.62 13.10
C GLN A 194 -3.38 -4.52 14.05
N GLU A 195 -2.14 -4.88 13.71
CA GLU A 195 -1.24 -5.64 14.58
C GLU A 195 -0.98 -4.89 15.89
N GLU A 196 -0.69 -3.59 15.81
CA GLU A 196 -0.51 -2.76 17.00
C GLU A 196 -1.79 -2.68 17.84
N ARG A 197 -2.98 -2.63 17.22
CA ARG A 197 -4.26 -2.62 17.95
C ARG A 197 -4.52 -3.95 18.67
N VAL A 198 -4.39 -5.07 17.96
CA VAL A 198 -4.55 -6.42 18.53
C VAL A 198 -3.56 -6.63 19.67
N LYS A 199 -2.30 -6.22 19.48
CA LYS A 199 -1.27 -6.29 20.51
C LYS A 199 -1.64 -5.52 21.77
N ARG A 200 -2.08 -4.26 21.63
CA ARG A 200 -2.51 -3.45 22.79
C ARG A 200 -3.76 -4.02 23.49
N GLN A 201 -4.68 -4.61 22.73
CA GLN A 201 -5.85 -5.30 23.31
C GLN A 201 -5.42 -6.54 24.09
N LEU A 202 -4.50 -7.34 23.56
CA LEU A 202 -3.95 -8.52 24.22
C LEU A 202 -3.14 -8.17 25.47
N GLU A 203 -2.36 -7.08 25.44
CA GLU A 203 -1.69 -6.55 26.62
C GLU A 203 -2.68 -6.12 27.70
N ARG A 204 -3.83 -5.53 27.31
CA ARG A 204 -4.87 -5.14 28.25
C ARG A 204 -5.60 -6.35 28.85
N THR A 205 -5.96 -7.37 28.08
CA THR A 205 -6.56 -8.59 28.64
C THR A 205 -5.61 -9.27 29.62
N LYS A 206 -4.32 -9.32 29.27
CA LYS A 206 -3.26 -9.81 30.17
C LYS A 206 -3.12 -8.95 31.43
N SER A 207 -3.20 -7.62 31.30
CA SER A 207 -3.11 -6.68 32.42
C SER A 207 -4.36 -6.64 33.29
N LEU A 208 -5.55 -6.92 32.77
CA LEU A 208 -6.77 -7.04 33.57
C LEU A 208 -6.69 -8.30 34.44
N GLY A 209 -6.13 -9.40 33.91
CA GLY A 209 -5.83 -10.59 34.69
C GLY A 209 -4.82 -10.33 35.82
N SER A 210 -3.79 -9.51 35.59
CA SER A 210 -2.82 -9.15 36.64
C SER A 210 -3.33 -8.07 37.59
N GLY A 211 -4.16 -7.14 37.09
CA GLY A 211 -4.74 -6.03 37.85
C GLY A 211 -5.75 -6.52 38.88
N ALA A 212 -6.63 -7.45 38.52
CA ALA A 212 -7.54 -8.10 39.46
C ALA A 212 -6.78 -8.88 40.54
N ALA A 213 -5.73 -9.63 40.16
CA ALA A 213 -4.89 -10.34 41.12
C ALA A 213 -4.15 -9.37 42.07
N GLN A 214 -3.68 -8.23 41.57
CA GLN A 214 -2.99 -7.22 42.37
C GLN A 214 -3.95 -6.40 43.24
N GLU A 215 -5.19 -6.17 42.80
CA GLU A 215 -6.26 -5.52 43.57
C GLU A 215 -6.72 -6.42 44.73
N VAL A 216 -6.82 -7.74 44.53
CA VAL A 216 -7.08 -8.70 45.61
C VAL A 216 -5.95 -8.69 46.64
N VAL A 217 -4.68 -8.61 46.22
CA VAL A 217 -3.53 -8.44 47.15
C VAL A 217 -3.57 -7.08 47.85
N LEU A 218 -4.00 -6.01 47.18
CA LEU A 218 -4.14 -4.69 47.77
C LEU A 218 -5.30 -4.62 48.77
N MET A 219 -6.41 -5.33 48.50
CA MET A 219 -7.56 -5.40 49.40
C MET A 219 -7.22 -6.20 50.65
N GLY A 220 -6.50 -7.33 50.50
CA GLY A 220 -5.97 -8.10 51.63
C GLY A 220 -4.90 -7.37 52.47
N THR A 221 -4.26 -6.33 51.93
CA THR A 221 -3.31 -5.49 52.70
C THR A 221 -3.95 -4.24 53.31
N ARG A 222 -5.09 -3.78 52.78
CA ARG A 222 -5.81 -2.60 53.29
C ARG A 222 -6.60 -2.89 54.57
N GLU A 223 -7.13 -4.11 54.72
CA GLU A 223 -7.80 -4.54 55.96
C GLU A 223 -6.83 -4.72 57.15
N ILE A 224 -5.56 -5.05 56.89
CA ILE A 224 -4.52 -5.10 57.93
C ILE A 224 -4.21 -3.70 58.50
N SER A 225 -4.51 -2.64 57.74
CA SER A 225 -4.27 -1.24 58.17
C SER A 225 -5.45 -0.61 58.93
N SER A 226 -6.63 -1.25 58.99
CA SER A 226 -7.82 -0.72 59.67
C SER A 226 -8.06 -1.28 61.07
N ILE A 227 -7.26 -2.24 61.54
CA ILE A 227 -7.30 -2.75 62.93
C ILE A 227 -6.11 -2.15 63.69
N GLY A 228 -6.26 -0.90 64.11
CA GLY A 228 -5.19 -0.19 64.81
C GLY A 228 -5.50 1.27 65.09
N GLN A 229 -6.69 1.58 65.62
CA GLN A 229 -6.96 2.90 66.18
C GLN A 229 -7.56 2.79 67.58
N SER A 230 -6.67 2.86 68.59
CA SER A 230 -7.03 3.44 69.88
C SER A 230 -5.90 4.34 70.39
N SER A 231 -6.31 5.58 70.68
CA SER A 231 -5.67 6.64 71.48
C SER A 231 -4.76 7.68 70.77
N PRO A 232 -5.03 8.99 71.00
CA PRO A 232 -4.19 10.09 70.53
C PRO A 232 -3.23 10.59 71.63
N ALA A 233 -1.96 10.81 71.28
CA ALA A 233 -1.06 11.63 72.11
C ALA A 233 -0.08 12.44 71.24
N LYS A 234 -0.08 13.77 71.46
CA LYS A 234 0.93 14.77 71.06
C LYS A 234 2.34 14.29 71.49
N ALA A 235 3.47 14.58 70.82
CA ALA A 235 3.99 15.86 70.32
C ALA A 235 5.25 15.61 69.39
N PRO A 236 6.17 16.56 69.08
CA PRO A 236 6.37 17.04 67.71
C PRO A 236 7.79 16.87 67.12
N GLY A 237 7.90 16.98 65.79
CA GLY A 237 9.08 17.51 65.09
C GLY A 237 10.12 16.49 64.60
N GLY A 238 10.41 16.52 63.29
CA GLY A 238 11.57 15.86 62.70
C GLY A 238 11.41 15.69 61.19
N TRP A 239 11.96 16.65 60.43
CA TRP A 239 12.11 16.60 58.98
C TRP A 239 13.12 15.50 58.59
N LEU A 240 13.19 15.19 57.28
CA LEU A 240 14.02 14.16 56.60
C LEU A 240 13.26 12.82 56.45
N GLU A 241 13.04 12.23 55.29
CA GLU A 241 13.75 12.33 54.01
C GLU A 241 12.89 11.65 52.93
N SER A 242 12.44 12.45 51.95
CA SER A 242 11.92 11.97 50.69
C SER A 242 12.96 12.33 49.62
N THR A 243 13.57 11.35 48.97
CA THR A 243 14.05 11.41 47.56
C THR A 243 15.01 10.26 47.29
N ILE A 244 14.63 9.30 46.42
CA ILE A 244 15.38 8.84 45.23
C ILE A 244 14.32 8.13 44.33
N ALA A 245 13.68 8.80 43.36
CA ALA A 245 14.15 9.15 42.01
C ALA A 245 14.44 7.92 41.12
N ALA A 246 13.58 7.78 40.10
CA ALA A 246 13.72 6.86 38.99
C ALA A 246 14.92 7.21 38.10
N THR A 247 15.70 6.22 37.67
CA THR A 247 16.60 6.32 36.50
C THR A 247 16.64 5.02 35.71
N ILE A 248 16.69 5.19 34.39
CA ILE A 248 16.45 4.26 33.27
C ILE A 248 17.75 3.55 32.84
N GLY A 249 17.67 2.28 32.39
CA GLY A 249 18.45 1.73 31.26
C GLY A 249 19.71 0.87 31.50
N ALA A 250 19.55 -0.47 31.43
CA ALA A 250 20.43 -1.56 30.87
C ALA A 250 21.92 -1.72 31.28
N PRO A 251 22.60 -2.89 31.05
CA PRO A 251 22.17 -4.29 30.87
C PRO A 251 22.79 -5.26 31.92
N LEU A 252 22.32 -6.51 31.90
CA LEU A 252 22.80 -7.66 32.68
C LEU A 252 24.32 -7.95 32.51
N PRO A 253 24.93 -8.68 33.47
CA PRO A 253 25.67 -9.88 33.13
C PRO A 253 25.00 -11.12 33.71
N ALA A 254 24.90 -12.13 32.85
CA ALA A 254 24.47 -13.47 33.18
C ALA A 254 25.40 -14.09 34.24
N GLN A 255 24.80 -14.74 35.24
CA GLN A 255 25.37 -15.94 35.83
C GLN A 255 24.24 -16.87 36.26
N ASP A 256 24.37 -18.11 35.76
CA ASP A 256 23.59 -19.29 36.10
C ASP A 256 23.32 -19.41 37.60
N THR A 257 22.10 -19.81 37.94
CA THR A 257 21.90 -20.91 38.91
C THR A 257 20.46 -21.42 38.84
N GLN A 258 20.38 -22.75 38.79
CA GLN A 258 19.22 -23.61 38.87
C GLN A 258 17.93 -23.04 39.48
N ARG A 259 16.82 -23.33 38.77
CA ARG A 259 15.52 -23.75 39.31
C ARG A 259 15.51 -24.03 40.82
N ARG A 260 14.71 -23.28 41.57
CA ARG A 260 13.98 -23.83 42.71
C ARG A 260 12.66 -23.09 42.89
N ILE A 261 11.58 -23.84 42.69
CA ILE A 261 10.23 -23.52 43.14
C ILE A 261 10.32 -23.25 44.66
N PRO A 262 9.80 -22.13 45.20
CA PRO A 262 9.69 -22.00 46.64
C PRO A 262 8.59 -22.97 47.10
N ALA A 263 9.04 -24.09 47.66
CA ALA A 263 8.18 -25.00 48.40
C ALA A 263 7.61 -24.26 49.60
N TYR A 264 6.28 -24.28 49.71
CA TYR A 264 5.56 -23.90 50.92
C TYR A 264 6.11 -24.71 52.10
N SER A 265 6.75 -24.03 53.04
CA SER A 265 7.20 -24.59 54.31
C SER A 265 6.31 -23.95 55.39
N PRO A 266 5.44 -24.70 56.08
CA PRO A 266 4.66 -24.11 57.16
C PRO A 266 5.62 -23.85 58.33
N ALA A 267 5.73 -22.59 58.73
CA ALA A 267 6.45 -22.19 59.94
C ALA A 267 5.68 -22.68 61.18
N PRO A 268 6.36 -22.88 62.33
CA PRO A 268 5.76 -23.49 63.51
C PRO A 268 4.72 -22.55 64.13
N SER A 269 3.55 -23.11 64.42
CA SER A 269 2.45 -22.49 65.14
C SER A 269 2.92 -21.92 66.49
N LEU A 270 3.01 -20.59 66.57
CA LEU A 270 3.02 -19.88 67.83
C LEU A 270 1.56 -19.86 68.32
N TYR A 271 1.33 -20.44 69.49
CA TYR A 271 0.03 -20.51 70.15
C TYR A 271 -0.60 -19.10 70.23
N VAL A 272 -1.64 -18.89 69.43
CA VAL A 272 -2.60 -17.80 69.62
C VAL A 272 -3.78 -18.42 70.37
N SER A 273 -4.11 -17.83 71.51
CA SER A 273 -5.25 -18.20 72.33
C SER A 273 -6.54 -18.24 71.52
N ASP A 274 -7.34 -19.28 71.75
CA ASP A 274 -8.79 -19.31 71.49
C ASP A 274 -9.44 -18.10 72.18
N ASP A 275 -9.81 -17.09 71.40
CA ASP A 275 -11.09 -16.39 71.50
C ASP A 275 -11.22 -15.49 70.26
N ASP A 276 -12.40 -15.52 69.66
CA ASP A 276 -12.85 -14.84 68.45
C ASP A 276 -12.41 -15.47 67.11
N ASP A 277 -13.03 -16.61 66.78
CA ASP A 277 -13.49 -16.90 65.41
C ASP A 277 -14.49 -15.79 65.01
N ASP A 278 -13.99 -14.56 64.79
CA ASP A 278 -14.70 -13.57 63.99
C ASP A 278 -14.60 -14.04 62.53
N GLU A 279 -15.40 -15.06 62.22
CA GLU A 279 -15.77 -15.41 60.86
C GLU A 279 -16.28 -14.11 60.24
N ILE A 280 -15.47 -13.49 59.37
CA ILE A 280 -15.76 -12.21 58.73
C ILE A 280 -17.01 -12.41 57.86
N GLU A 281 -18.18 -12.31 58.48
CA GLU A 281 -19.47 -12.41 57.82
C GLU A 281 -19.65 -11.13 57.00
N LEU A 282 -19.25 -11.20 55.72
CA LEU A 282 -19.57 -10.19 54.73
C LEU A 282 -21.07 -9.85 54.84
N SER A 283 -21.42 -8.58 55.06
CA SER A 283 -22.83 -8.19 55.10
C SER A 283 -23.54 -8.67 53.83
N ALA A 284 -24.79 -9.12 53.93
CA ALA A 284 -25.53 -9.64 52.78
C ALA A 284 -25.54 -8.67 51.57
N SER A 285 -25.48 -7.35 51.84
CA SER A 285 -25.31 -6.31 50.81
C SER A 285 -23.94 -6.31 50.12
N GLN A 286 -22.87 -6.61 50.84
CA GLN A 286 -21.50 -6.63 50.33
C GLN A 286 -21.24 -7.90 49.52
N ILE A 287 -21.82 -9.04 49.93
CA ILE A 287 -21.84 -10.28 49.15
C ILE A 287 -22.54 -10.05 47.81
N MET A 288 -23.72 -9.43 47.82
CA MET A 288 -24.47 -9.10 46.59
C MET A 288 -23.66 -8.17 45.68
N GLN A 289 -22.92 -7.21 46.23
CA GLN A 289 -22.05 -6.33 45.46
C GLN A 289 -20.88 -7.10 44.82
N PHE A 290 -20.20 -7.97 45.58
CA PHE A 290 -19.11 -8.78 45.04
C PHE A 290 -19.57 -9.76 43.97
N GLU A 291 -20.74 -10.39 44.14
CA GLU A 291 -21.34 -11.25 43.11
C GLU A 291 -21.63 -10.47 41.83
N GLN A 292 -22.18 -9.26 41.96
CA GLN A 292 -22.45 -8.36 40.85
C GLN A 292 -21.16 -7.89 40.16
N GLU A 293 -20.11 -7.56 40.92
CA GLU A 293 -18.80 -7.15 40.40
C GLU A 293 -18.09 -8.31 39.70
N ASN A 294 -18.10 -9.51 40.29
CA ASN A 294 -17.56 -10.72 39.67
C ASN A 294 -18.28 -11.07 38.36
N ALA A 295 -19.61 -11.00 38.35
CA ALA A 295 -20.40 -11.20 37.14
C ALA A 295 -20.07 -10.15 36.05
N ASN A 296 -19.85 -8.89 36.45
CA ASN A 296 -19.46 -7.82 35.55
C ASN A 296 -18.03 -8.02 35.01
N ILE A 297 -17.08 -8.46 35.84
CA ILE A 297 -15.71 -8.78 35.40
C ILE A 297 -15.74 -9.93 34.39
N LEU A 298 -16.44 -11.02 34.68
CA LEU A 298 -16.56 -12.16 33.76
C LEU A 298 -17.17 -11.75 32.43
N LYS A 299 -18.21 -10.91 32.45
CA LYS A 299 -18.81 -10.36 31.25
C LYS A 299 -17.82 -9.51 30.44
N ASN A 300 -17.11 -8.59 31.09
CA ASN A 300 -16.09 -7.78 30.41
C ASN A 300 -14.96 -8.64 29.83
N VAL A 301 -14.52 -9.67 30.56
CA VAL A 301 -13.50 -10.62 30.06
C VAL A 301 -14.02 -11.34 28.80
N GLN A 302 -15.27 -11.83 28.84
CA GLN A 302 -15.89 -12.48 27.69
C GLN A 302 -15.99 -11.53 26.48
N ASP A 303 -16.46 -10.30 26.68
CA ASP A 303 -16.58 -9.29 25.62
C ASP A 303 -15.19 -8.92 25.04
N THR A 304 -14.16 -8.82 25.89
CA THR A 304 -12.78 -8.57 25.41
C THR A 304 -12.22 -9.74 24.62
N LEU A 305 -12.52 -10.98 25.01
CA LEU A 305 -12.08 -12.18 24.29
C LEU A 305 -12.72 -12.23 22.89
N GLU A 306 -14.03 -11.99 22.80
CA GLU A 306 -14.73 -11.94 21.52
C GLU A 306 -14.16 -10.84 20.61
N SER A 307 -13.91 -9.65 21.16
CA SER A 307 -13.28 -8.57 20.40
C SER A 307 -11.88 -8.92 19.90
N VAL A 308 -11.07 -9.62 20.69
CA VAL A 308 -9.72 -10.06 20.28
C VAL A 308 -9.82 -11.11 19.17
N GLN A 309 -10.69 -12.11 19.32
CA GLN A 309 -10.91 -13.13 18.29
C GLN A 309 -11.38 -12.51 16.96
N GLN A 310 -12.28 -11.54 17.02
CA GLN A 310 -12.74 -10.82 15.84
C GLN A 310 -11.60 -10.02 15.19
N ALA A 311 -10.76 -9.37 16.00
CA ALA A 311 -9.62 -8.61 15.50
C ALA A 311 -8.55 -9.52 14.89
N GLU A 312 -8.31 -10.71 15.44
CA GLU A 312 -7.44 -11.74 14.88
C GLU A 312 -7.94 -12.25 13.52
N ALA A 313 -9.24 -12.58 13.40
CA ALA A 313 -9.83 -12.98 12.12
C ALA A 313 -9.67 -11.90 11.05
N ARG A 314 -9.93 -10.64 11.42
CA ARG A 314 -9.74 -9.47 10.55
C ARG A 314 -8.28 -9.28 10.15
N LEU A 315 -7.33 -9.56 11.05
CA LEU A 315 -5.89 -9.50 10.81
C LEU A 315 -5.43 -10.61 9.85
N MET A 316 -5.99 -11.81 9.98
CA MET A 316 -5.72 -12.93 9.08
C MET A 316 -6.12 -12.59 7.64
N ASP A 317 -7.31 -12.05 7.45
CA ASP A 317 -7.81 -11.62 6.13
C ASP A 317 -6.94 -10.54 5.47
N ILE A 318 -6.50 -9.50 6.22
CA ILE A 318 -5.62 -8.45 5.65
C ILE A 318 -4.25 -9.03 5.30
N SER A 319 -3.76 -9.97 6.11
CA SER A 319 -2.49 -10.65 5.84
C SER A 319 -2.58 -11.52 4.58
N ALA A 320 -3.71 -12.18 4.35
CA ALA A 320 -3.97 -12.96 3.14
C ALA A 320 -4.00 -12.05 1.89
N LEU A 321 -4.72 -10.93 1.96
CA LEU A 321 -4.75 -9.93 0.89
C LEU A 321 -3.36 -9.36 0.62
N GLN A 322 -2.59 -9.06 1.66
CA GLN A 322 -1.23 -8.55 1.51
C GLN A 322 -0.32 -9.59 0.84
N MET A 323 -0.36 -10.85 1.29
CA MET A 323 0.43 -11.93 0.68
C MET A 323 0.09 -12.08 -0.81
N GLU A 324 -1.19 -12.05 -1.16
CA GLU A 324 -1.63 -12.08 -2.55
C GLU A 324 -1.02 -10.94 -3.37
N LEU A 325 -1.08 -9.70 -2.86
CA LEU A 325 -0.51 -8.53 -3.53
C LEU A 325 1.01 -8.63 -3.68
N VAL A 326 1.73 -9.12 -2.67
CA VAL A 326 3.18 -9.28 -2.73
C VAL A 326 3.55 -10.37 -3.73
N THR A 327 2.88 -11.52 -3.72
CA THR A 327 3.07 -12.57 -4.73
C THR A 327 2.80 -12.05 -6.13
N HIS A 328 1.72 -11.28 -6.29
CA HIS A 328 1.38 -10.66 -7.56
C HIS A 328 2.45 -9.67 -8.03
N LEU A 329 2.93 -8.80 -7.14
CA LEU A 329 3.99 -7.83 -7.43
C LEU A 329 5.29 -8.52 -7.86
N THR A 330 5.69 -9.61 -7.20
CA THR A 330 6.88 -10.38 -7.59
C THR A 330 6.74 -10.91 -9.01
N ARG A 331 5.61 -11.53 -9.34
CA ARG A 331 5.33 -12.01 -10.71
C ARG A 331 5.31 -10.87 -11.72
N GLN A 332 4.71 -9.74 -11.37
CA GLN A 332 4.62 -8.57 -12.25
C GLN A 332 5.97 -7.92 -12.51
N THR A 333 6.88 -7.94 -11.53
CA THR A 333 8.21 -7.32 -11.67
C THR A 333 8.99 -8.02 -12.78
N GLU A 334 9.06 -9.36 -12.74
CA GLU A 334 9.72 -10.14 -13.78
C GLU A 334 9.12 -9.90 -15.18
N LEU A 335 7.78 -9.91 -15.28
CA LEU A 335 7.10 -9.67 -16.56
C LEU A 335 7.29 -8.24 -17.07
N THR A 336 7.31 -7.25 -16.18
CA THR A 336 7.48 -5.84 -16.55
C THR A 336 8.90 -5.58 -17.02
N ASP A 337 9.90 -6.17 -16.38
CA ASP A 337 11.30 -6.06 -16.79
C ASP A 337 11.51 -6.67 -18.18
N GLN A 338 10.95 -7.86 -18.44
CA GLN A 338 10.99 -8.50 -19.76
C GLN A 338 10.34 -7.62 -20.84
N LEU A 339 9.12 -7.13 -20.60
CA LEU A 339 8.41 -6.26 -21.56
C LEU A 339 9.17 -4.95 -21.81
N TYR A 340 9.83 -4.41 -20.79
CA TYR A 340 10.61 -3.19 -20.91
C TYR A 340 11.88 -3.41 -21.75
N GLU A 341 12.62 -4.49 -21.50
CA GLU A 341 13.78 -4.88 -22.30
C GLU A 341 13.38 -5.13 -23.76
N ASP A 342 12.30 -5.87 -23.99
CA ASP A 342 11.77 -6.16 -25.31
C ASP A 342 11.39 -4.87 -26.05
N ALA A 343 10.72 -3.93 -25.38
CA ALA A 343 10.34 -2.65 -25.97
C ALA A 343 11.58 -1.81 -26.37
N ILE A 344 12.63 -1.80 -25.54
CA ILE A 344 13.89 -1.08 -25.86
C ILE A 344 14.62 -1.74 -27.02
N MET A 345 14.79 -3.05 -26.98
CA MET A 345 15.48 -3.80 -28.04
C MET A 345 14.76 -3.64 -29.37
N THR A 346 13.43 -3.67 -29.34
CA THR A 346 12.60 -3.48 -30.52
C THR A 346 12.71 -2.05 -31.04
N THR A 347 12.67 -1.04 -30.17
CA THR A 347 12.83 0.37 -30.59
C THR A 347 14.20 0.63 -31.21
N THR A 348 15.27 0.13 -30.59
CA THR A 348 16.65 0.33 -31.08
C THR A 348 16.94 -0.41 -32.39
N THR A 349 16.38 -1.61 -32.58
CA THR A 349 16.51 -2.35 -33.85
C THR A 349 15.83 -1.64 -35.00
N VAL A 350 14.69 -1.01 -34.74
CA VAL A 350 13.93 -0.24 -35.73
C VAL A 350 14.63 1.06 -36.07
N GLU A 351 15.18 1.76 -35.08
CA GLU A 351 15.97 2.96 -35.31
C GLU A 351 17.15 2.68 -36.26
N LYS A 352 17.93 1.62 -35.97
CA LYS A 352 19.02 1.17 -36.84
C LYS A 352 18.53 0.72 -38.22
N GLY A 353 17.38 0.05 -38.29
CA GLY A 353 16.76 -0.34 -39.56
C GLY A 353 16.37 0.87 -40.41
N ASN A 354 15.81 1.91 -39.80
CA ASN A 354 15.44 3.16 -40.45
C ASN A 354 16.67 3.92 -40.97
N GLU A 355 17.77 3.92 -40.22
CA GLU A 355 19.06 4.44 -40.68
C GLU A 355 19.57 3.69 -41.91
N GLN A 356 19.56 2.36 -41.87
CA GLN A 356 19.99 1.53 -43.01
C GLN A 356 19.12 1.76 -44.25
N LEU A 357 17.81 1.94 -44.10
CA LEU A 357 16.91 2.27 -45.21
C LEU A 357 17.24 3.64 -45.81
N LYS A 358 17.55 4.63 -44.97
CA LYS A 358 17.96 5.97 -45.40
C LYS A 358 19.28 5.92 -46.16
N GLU A 359 20.24 5.14 -45.69
CA GLU A 359 21.51 4.91 -46.39
C GLU A 359 21.32 4.15 -47.70
N ALA A 360 20.54 3.07 -47.72
CA ALA A 360 20.24 2.30 -48.91
C ALA A 360 19.59 3.18 -49.99
N LYS A 361 18.68 4.08 -49.59
CA LYS A 361 18.08 5.07 -50.50
C LYS A 361 19.09 6.06 -51.07
N ARG A 362 20.08 6.49 -50.28
CA ARG A 362 21.20 7.32 -50.75
C ARG A 362 22.07 6.56 -51.75
N ARG A 363 22.51 5.34 -51.38
CA ARG A 363 23.32 4.47 -52.26
C ARG A 363 22.60 4.14 -53.57
N ALA A 364 21.28 3.90 -53.54
CA ALA A 364 20.50 3.65 -54.75
C ALA A 364 20.44 4.87 -55.68
N LYS A 365 20.35 6.09 -55.12
CA LYS A 365 20.40 7.33 -55.91
C LYS A 365 21.78 7.50 -56.55
N ASP A 366 22.84 7.27 -55.79
CA ASP A 366 24.21 7.42 -56.26
C ASP A 366 24.56 6.37 -57.32
N GLY A 367 24.14 5.12 -57.13
CA GLY A 367 24.28 4.04 -58.12
C GLY A 367 23.52 4.34 -59.42
N ARG A 368 22.30 4.88 -59.33
CA ARG A 368 21.54 5.30 -60.53
C ARG A 368 22.23 6.44 -61.28
N LEU A 369 22.82 7.40 -60.57
CA LEU A 369 23.60 8.47 -61.18
C LEU A 369 24.85 7.93 -61.88
N PHE A 370 25.57 7.02 -61.23
CA PHE A 370 26.76 6.41 -61.80
C PHE A 370 26.45 5.61 -63.08
N ILE A 371 25.39 4.79 -63.06
CA ILE A 371 24.92 4.07 -64.26
C ILE A 371 24.57 5.04 -65.39
N LEU A 372 23.93 6.16 -65.09
CA LEU A 372 23.56 7.16 -66.09
C LEU A 372 24.80 7.82 -66.71
N ILE A 373 25.79 8.19 -65.89
CA ILE A 373 27.06 8.75 -66.36
C ILE A 373 27.81 7.72 -67.21
N PHE A 374 27.85 6.46 -66.79
CA PHE A 374 28.48 5.37 -67.54
C PHE A 374 27.82 5.18 -68.92
N LEU A 375 26.48 5.18 -68.98
CA LEU A 375 25.74 4.98 -70.23
C LEU A 375 25.98 6.15 -71.19
N ILE A 376 25.98 7.39 -70.69
CA ILE A 376 26.33 8.57 -71.50
C ILE A 376 27.77 8.49 -72.01
N GLY A 377 28.72 8.14 -71.15
CA GLY A 377 30.13 7.99 -71.52
C GLY A 377 30.33 6.92 -72.59
N ALA A 378 29.75 5.73 -72.41
CA ALA A 378 29.81 4.65 -73.38
C ALA A 378 29.16 5.03 -74.72
N SER A 379 28.04 5.77 -74.69
CA SER A 379 27.38 6.27 -75.90
C SER A 379 28.27 7.25 -76.67
N PHE A 380 28.99 8.15 -75.97
CA PHE A 380 29.95 9.06 -76.62
C PHE A 380 31.17 8.32 -77.17
N SER A 381 31.69 7.32 -76.45
CA SER A 381 32.80 6.48 -76.94
C SER A 381 32.43 5.74 -78.23
N LEU A 382 31.21 5.18 -78.32
CA LEU A 382 30.72 4.54 -79.55
C LEU A 382 30.56 5.54 -80.70
N LEU A 383 30.10 6.76 -80.42
CA LEU A 383 29.98 7.80 -81.44
C LEU A 383 31.34 8.23 -81.99
N PHE A 384 32.36 8.35 -81.11
CA PHE A 384 33.71 8.68 -81.53
C PHE A 384 34.37 7.57 -82.35
N LEU A 385 34.16 6.30 -81.95
CA LEU A 385 34.69 5.12 -82.64
C LEU A 385 33.98 4.83 -83.98
N HIS A 386 32.78 5.37 -84.19
CA HIS A 386 32.11 5.32 -85.48
C HIS A 386 32.50 6.49 -86.41
N TYR A 387 32.90 7.63 -85.84
CA TYR A 387 33.27 8.82 -86.60
C TYR A 387 34.70 8.75 -87.17
N TYR A 388 35.56 7.90 -86.57
CA TYR A 388 36.94 7.67 -86.98
C TYR A 388 37.12 6.24 -87.45
#